data_AF-A0A426YPT4-F1
#
_entry.id   AF-A0A426YPT4-F1
#
_cell.length_a   1.000
_cell.length_b   1.000
_cell.length_c   1.000
_cell.angle_alpha   90.00
_cell.angle_beta   90.00
_cell.angle_gamma   90.00
#
_symmetry.space_group_name_H-M   'P 1'
#
loop_
_entity.id
_entity.type
_entity.pdbx_description
1 polymer ?
#
loop_
_entity_poly.entity_id
_entity_poly.type
_entity_poly.pdbx_seq_one_letter_code
_entity_poly.pdbx_strand_id
1 'polypeptide(L)'
;MCLLYVEQFDYRVPIPGVDSCSASAGLIGAKAEGGLQMNGLPISIYAPETVGCVVVDNNGWCAAATSTGGLMNKMSGRIGDSPLIGSGTYACDVCAVSCTGEGEAIIRSTLARDVAALMEYKGLSLQEAVDYAIKERLDEGKAGLIAVSRNGEVAYGFNTVGMFRGSATQDGFMEVGIW
;
A
#
# COMPACT_ATOMS: atom_id res chain seq x y z
N MET A 1 16.42 6.92 8.21
CA MET A 1 15.73 8.22 8.01
C MET A 1 14.98 8.16 6.69
N CYS A 2 13.66 8.25 6.68
CA CYS A 2 12.81 8.00 5.49
C CYS A 2 12.23 9.32 4.97
N LEU A 3 12.37 9.57 3.66
CA LEU A 3 11.83 10.76 2.97
C LEU A 3 10.42 10.46 2.46
N LEU A 4 9.44 11.20 3.01
CA LEU A 4 8.07 11.25 2.50
C LEU A 4 8.02 12.28 1.36
N TYR A 5 7.75 11.83 0.13
CA TYR A 5 7.28 12.73 -0.93
C TYR A 5 5.75 12.63 -0.97
N VAL A 6 5.08 13.70 -0.53
CA VAL A 6 3.64 13.88 -0.73
C VAL A 6 3.50 14.89 -1.87
N GLU A 7 3.24 14.41 -3.09
CA GLU A 7 2.67 15.30 -4.11
C GLU A 7 1.19 15.50 -3.77
N GLN A 8 0.86 16.73 -3.36
CA GLN A 8 -0.51 17.13 -3.05
C GLN A 8 -1.26 17.37 -4.36
N PHE A 9 -1.95 16.35 -4.87
CA PHE A 9 -2.90 16.53 -5.97
C PHE A 9 -4.23 17.10 -5.41
N ASP A 10 -4.60 18.28 -5.89
CA ASP A 10 -5.83 19.00 -5.51
C ASP A 10 -7.06 18.34 -6.15
N TYR A 11 -7.65 17.37 -5.46
CA TYR A 11 -8.89 16.72 -5.89
C TYR A 11 -10.11 17.48 -5.37
N ARG A 12 -10.59 18.45 -6.15
CA ARG A 12 -11.95 18.98 -5.97
C ARG A 12 -12.97 17.90 -6.31
N VAL A 13 -13.58 17.32 -5.29
CA VAL A 13 -14.78 16.49 -5.42
C VAL A 13 -15.95 17.40 -5.81
N PRO A 14 -16.67 17.15 -6.92
CA PRO A 14 -17.92 17.87 -7.19
C PRO A 14 -18.92 17.50 -6.09
N ILE A 15 -19.43 18.51 -5.39
CA ILE A 15 -20.43 18.34 -4.33
C ILE A 15 -21.74 17.90 -5.02
N PRO A 16 -22.33 16.73 -4.69
CA PRO A 16 -23.62 16.36 -5.21
C PRO A 16 -24.67 17.29 -4.58
N GLY A 17 -25.27 18.17 -5.39
CA GLY A 17 -26.47 18.92 -4.99
C GLY A 17 -26.45 20.44 -5.13
N VAL A 18 -25.47 21.06 -5.80
CA VAL A 18 -25.45 22.54 -5.96
C VAL A 18 -25.66 23.09 -7.38
N ASP A 19 -25.86 22.26 -8.39
CA ASP A 19 -26.31 22.75 -9.71
C ASP A 19 -27.61 22.09 -10.13
N SER A 20 -28.71 22.81 -9.91
CA SER A 20 -30.01 22.50 -10.49
C SER A 20 -29.97 22.71 -12.00
N CYS A 21 -30.19 21.65 -12.78
CA CYS A 21 -30.55 21.77 -14.20
C CYS A 21 -31.75 20.89 -14.49
N SER A 22 -32.92 21.51 -14.52
CA SER A 22 -34.09 21.05 -15.26
C SER A 22 -33.77 21.03 -16.77
N ALA A 23 -33.85 19.86 -17.41
CA ALA A 23 -34.44 19.67 -18.74
C ALA A 23 -34.19 18.24 -19.25
N SER A 24 -35.29 17.59 -19.60
CA SER A 24 -35.49 16.34 -20.33
C SER A 24 -34.49 15.96 -21.44
N ALA A 25 -34.06 14.69 -21.44
CA ALA A 25 -34.01 13.75 -22.57
C ALA A 25 -33.58 12.38 -21.98
N GLY A 26 -34.38 11.31 -21.99
CA GLY A 26 -34.85 10.63 -23.18
C GLY A 26 -33.75 9.70 -23.72
N LEU A 27 -33.81 8.40 -23.34
CA LEU A 27 -33.22 7.17 -23.94
C LEU A 27 -31.93 7.34 -24.78
N ILE A 28 -30.87 6.56 -24.51
CA ILE A 28 -30.43 5.40 -25.30
C ILE A 28 -29.40 4.61 -24.48
N GLY A 29 -29.51 3.28 -24.48
CA GLY A 29 -28.54 2.41 -23.84
C GLY A 29 -27.16 2.50 -24.49
N ALA A 30 -26.15 2.67 -23.65
CA ALA A 30 -24.77 2.35 -23.97
C ALA A 30 -24.17 1.63 -22.77
N LYS A 31 -23.81 0.36 -22.98
CA LYS A 31 -22.90 -0.40 -22.11
C LYS A 31 -21.64 0.46 -21.95
N ALA A 32 -21.44 1.09 -20.79
CA ALA A 32 -20.19 1.75 -20.47
C ALA A 32 -19.17 0.70 -20.03
N GLU A 33 -18.70 -0.11 -20.98
CA GLU A 33 -17.46 -0.87 -20.82
C GLU A 33 -16.30 0.07 -21.15
N GLY A 34 -15.89 0.83 -20.15
CA GLY A 34 -14.77 1.75 -20.22
C GLY A 34 -14.48 2.25 -18.83
N GLY A 35 -13.60 1.54 -18.11
CA GLY A 35 -13.10 2.00 -16.82
C GLY A 35 -12.49 3.40 -16.92
N LEU A 36 -12.48 4.15 -15.82
CA LEU A 36 -11.83 5.47 -15.75
C LEU A 36 -10.39 5.37 -16.26
N GLN A 37 -10.05 6.20 -17.26
CA GLN A 37 -8.70 6.30 -17.81
C GLN A 37 -8.15 7.70 -17.57
N MET A 38 -6.88 7.80 -17.21
CA MET A 38 -6.12 9.05 -17.14
C MET A 38 -4.94 8.95 -18.11
N ASN A 39 -4.78 9.92 -19.01
CA ASN A 39 -3.76 9.91 -20.08
C ASN A 39 -3.70 8.62 -20.93
N GLY A 40 -4.84 7.97 -21.19
CA GLY A 40 -4.92 6.75 -22.00
C GLY A 40 -4.48 5.46 -21.28
N LEU A 41 -4.19 5.53 -19.97
CA LEU A 41 -3.93 4.40 -19.11
C LEU A 41 -5.10 4.18 -18.15
N PRO A 42 -5.47 2.92 -17.83
CA PRO A 42 -6.49 2.66 -16.82
C PRO A 42 -6.05 3.24 -15.47
N ILE A 43 -6.97 3.86 -14.73
CA ILE A 43 -6.66 4.54 -13.47
C ILE A 43 -6.06 3.61 -12.41
N SER A 44 -6.24 2.29 -12.57
CA SER A 44 -5.57 1.24 -11.80
C SER A 44 -4.04 1.33 -11.83
N ILE A 45 -3.44 2.00 -12.83
CA ILE A 45 -2.00 2.22 -12.93
C ILE A 45 -1.53 3.39 -12.04
N TYR A 46 -2.42 4.32 -11.70
CA TYR A 46 -2.13 5.47 -10.84
C TYR A 46 -2.51 5.23 -9.36
N ALA A 47 -2.81 3.98 -8.97
CA ALA A 47 -3.86 3.70 -7.99
C ALA A 47 -3.53 3.67 -6.48
N PRO A 48 -2.30 3.46 -5.97
CA PRO A 48 -2.10 3.52 -4.52
C PRO A 48 -1.45 4.84 -4.09
N GLU A 49 -2.28 5.81 -3.70
CA GLU A 49 -1.85 7.00 -2.93
C GLU A 49 -1.62 6.63 -1.46
N THR A 50 -0.69 5.70 -1.23
CA THR A 50 -0.33 5.20 0.10
C THR A 50 1.16 5.42 0.35
N VAL A 51 1.46 6.04 1.48
CA VAL A 51 2.83 6.23 1.98
C VAL A 51 3.01 5.44 3.27
N GLY A 52 4.23 4.97 3.48
CA GLY A 52 4.56 4.13 4.62
C GLY A 52 5.99 4.35 5.09
N CYS A 53 6.21 4.15 6.38
CA CYS A 53 7.54 4.16 6.98
C CYS A 53 7.63 3.06 8.02
N VAL A 54 8.75 2.34 7.99
CA VAL A 54 9.13 1.35 8.98
C VAL A 54 10.53 1.68 9.48
N VAL A 55 10.74 1.53 10.78
CA VAL A 55 12.02 1.84 11.43
C VAL A 55 12.31 0.83 12.53
N VAL A 56 13.60 0.64 12.78
CA VAL A 56 14.13 -0.10 13.92
C VAL A 56 15.24 0.74 14.55
N ASP A 57 15.25 0.82 15.88
CA ASP A 57 16.29 1.54 16.62
C ASP A 57 17.43 0.61 17.07
N ASN A 58 18.46 1.18 17.70
CA ASN A 58 19.62 0.42 18.19
C ASN A 58 19.30 -0.51 19.37
N ASN A 59 18.13 -0.35 20.00
CA ASN A 59 17.65 -1.25 21.03
C ASN A 59 16.84 -2.42 20.44
N GLY A 60 16.64 -2.44 19.11
CA GLY A 60 15.83 -3.43 18.41
C GLY A 60 14.32 -3.20 18.55
N TRP A 61 13.91 -1.94 18.76
CA TRP A 61 12.50 -1.54 18.84
C TRP A 61 12.01 -1.16 17.45
N CYS A 62 11.00 -1.90 16.98
CA CYS A 62 10.44 -1.72 15.65
C CYS A 62 9.18 -0.85 15.72
N ALA A 63 9.02 0.05 14.76
CA ALA A 63 7.80 0.84 14.59
C ALA A 63 7.40 0.94 13.11
N ALA A 64 6.09 0.98 12.85
CA ALA A 64 5.51 1.12 11.52
C ALA A 64 4.43 2.19 11.51
N ALA A 65 4.33 2.92 10.41
CA ALA A 65 3.25 3.86 10.14
C ALA A 65 2.88 3.81 8.65
N THR A 66 1.58 3.86 8.38
CA THR A 66 1.03 3.88 7.01
C THR A 66 -0.08 4.91 6.94
N SER A 67 -0.12 5.68 5.85
CA SER A 67 -1.13 6.71 5.61
C SER A 67 -1.55 6.71 4.15
N THR A 68 -2.84 6.98 3.89
CA THR A 68 -3.40 6.91 2.53
C THR A 68 -4.58 7.85 2.34
N GLY A 69 -4.75 8.37 1.11
CA GLY A 69 -6.01 8.94 0.64
C GLY A 69 -7.06 7.88 0.32
N GLY A 70 -6.64 6.63 0.14
CA GLY A 70 -7.44 5.52 -0.37
C GLY A 70 -7.46 5.48 -1.89
N LEU A 71 -8.35 4.66 -2.44
CA LEU A 71 -8.52 4.56 -3.90
C LEU A 71 -9.22 5.80 -4.46
N MET A 72 -8.81 6.20 -5.66
CA MET A 72 -9.51 7.21 -6.45
C MET A 72 -10.96 6.78 -6.68
N ASN A 73 -11.90 7.73 -6.59
CA ASN A 73 -13.33 7.48 -6.77
C ASN A 73 -13.91 6.40 -5.82
N LYS A 74 -13.35 6.24 -4.62
CA LYS A 74 -13.92 5.36 -3.59
C LYS A 74 -15.31 5.85 -3.16
N MET A 75 -16.19 4.91 -2.81
CA MET A 75 -17.44 5.24 -2.14
C MET A 75 -17.14 5.90 -0.77
N SER A 76 -17.94 6.89 -0.39
CA SER A 76 -17.84 7.48 0.95
C SER A 76 -18.04 6.38 2.01
N GLY A 77 -17.16 6.35 3.00
CA GLY A 77 -17.12 5.30 4.03
C GLY A 77 -16.34 4.04 3.66
N ARG A 78 -15.78 3.92 2.43
CA ARG A 78 -14.86 2.80 2.12
C ARG A 78 -13.56 2.94 2.90
N ILE A 79 -13.23 1.90 3.68
CA ILE A 79 -11.98 1.78 4.44
C ILE A 79 -11.10 0.74 3.75
N GLY A 80 -9.83 1.08 3.52
CA GLY A 80 -8.80 0.19 2.96
C GLY A 80 -7.98 -0.51 4.04
N ASP A 81 -6.85 -1.08 3.65
CA ASP A 81 -5.94 -1.83 4.52
C ASP A 81 -5.10 -0.92 5.45
N SER A 82 -4.73 0.27 4.99
CA SER A 82 -3.76 1.12 5.68
C SER A 82 -4.09 1.45 7.15
N PRO A 83 -5.35 1.75 7.56
CA PRO A 83 -5.67 1.99 8.97
C PRO A 83 -5.94 0.70 9.77
N LEU A 84 -5.89 -0.48 9.14
CA LEU A 84 -6.21 -1.76 9.78
C LEU A 84 -4.94 -2.47 10.24
N ILE A 85 -4.84 -2.64 11.57
CA ILE A 85 -3.69 -3.31 12.19
C ILE A 85 -3.61 -4.77 11.76
N GLY A 86 -2.43 -5.17 11.30
CA GLY A 86 -2.16 -6.51 10.78
C GLY A 86 -2.49 -6.68 9.29
N SER A 87 -3.19 -5.72 8.67
CA SER A 87 -3.36 -5.65 7.22
C SER A 87 -2.33 -4.72 6.60
N GLY A 88 -2.53 -3.39 6.68
CA GLY A 88 -1.66 -2.40 6.07
C GLY A 88 -0.48 -1.98 6.94
N THR A 89 -0.63 -2.05 8.26
CA THR A 89 0.40 -1.66 9.22
C THR A 89 0.54 -2.71 10.32
N TYR A 90 1.76 -3.12 10.61
CA TYR A 90 2.03 -3.99 11.75
C TYR A 90 3.44 -3.76 12.30
N ALA A 91 3.59 -3.77 13.62
CA ALA A 91 4.89 -3.74 14.27
C ALA A 91 4.85 -4.61 15.53
N CYS A 92 5.92 -5.35 15.76
CA CYS A 92 6.08 -6.25 16.88
C CYS A 92 7.57 -6.37 17.23
N ASP A 93 7.87 -7.23 18.20
CA ASP A 93 9.23 -7.51 18.66
C ASP A 93 10.17 -8.05 17.58
N VAL A 94 9.65 -8.69 16.53
CA VAL A 94 10.51 -9.30 15.49
C VAL A 94 10.68 -8.40 14.26
N CYS A 95 9.62 -7.67 13.86
CA CYS A 95 9.65 -6.83 12.67
C CYS A 95 8.58 -5.73 12.68
N ALA A 96 8.77 -4.75 11.79
CA ALA A 96 7.79 -3.73 11.44
C ALA A 96 7.54 -3.76 9.92
N VAL A 97 6.28 -3.60 9.52
CA VAL A 97 5.81 -3.76 8.15
C VAL A 97 4.79 -2.67 7.81
N SER A 98 4.93 -2.10 6.61
CA SER A 98 3.95 -1.20 6.00
C SER A 98 3.66 -1.67 4.58
N CYS A 99 2.38 -1.82 4.24
CA CYS A 99 1.91 -2.28 2.94
C CYS A 99 1.31 -1.14 2.11
N THR A 100 1.22 -1.36 0.80
CA THR A 100 0.59 -0.50 -0.19
C THR A 100 0.03 -1.34 -1.33
N GLY A 101 -1.06 -0.90 -1.97
CA GLY A 101 -1.66 -1.59 -3.13
C GLY A 101 -3.18 -1.78 -3.00
N GLU A 102 -3.67 -2.90 -3.51
CA GLU A 102 -5.08 -3.28 -3.47
C GLU A 102 -5.51 -3.67 -2.05
N GLY A 103 -6.13 -2.72 -1.36
CA GLY A 103 -6.51 -2.87 0.05
C GLY A 103 -7.35 -4.12 0.34
N GLU A 104 -8.28 -4.51 -0.52
CA GLU A 104 -9.09 -5.72 -0.33
C GLU A 104 -8.26 -7.00 -0.32
N ALA A 105 -7.20 -7.08 -1.14
CA ALA A 105 -6.29 -8.23 -1.15
C ALA A 105 -5.43 -8.26 0.12
N ILE A 106 -4.89 -7.10 0.52
CA ILE A 106 -4.07 -6.94 1.72
C ILE A 106 -4.86 -7.26 3.00
N ILE A 107 -6.14 -6.87 3.04
CA ILE A 107 -7.04 -7.17 4.16
C ILE A 107 -7.28 -8.67 4.26
N ARG A 108 -7.65 -9.34 3.15
CA ARG A 108 -7.96 -10.77 3.15
C ARG A 108 -6.78 -11.63 3.58
N SER A 109 -5.56 -11.27 3.18
CA SER A 109 -4.35 -12.02 3.52
C SER A 109 -3.73 -11.63 4.87
N THR A 110 -4.21 -10.56 5.51
CA THR A 110 -3.57 -9.97 6.70
C THR A 110 -2.08 -9.76 6.49
N LEU A 111 -1.72 -9.16 5.35
CA LEU A 111 -0.38 -9.24 4.77
C LEU A 111 0.74 -8.80 5.73
N ALA A 112 0.57 -7.67 6.40
CA ALA A 112 1.57 -7.17 7.34
C ALA A 112 1.78 -8.09 8.55
N ARG A 113 0.71 -8.68 9.10
CA ARG A 113 0.84 -9.65 10.20
C ARG A 113 1.41 -10.98 9.72
N ASP A 114 1.08 -11.43 8.51
CA ASP A 114 1.56 -12.72 8.00
C ASP A 114 3.08 -12.74 7.85
N VAL A 115 3.72 -11.64 7.42
CA VAL A 115 5.18 -11.51 7.42
C VAL A 115 5.76 -11.76 8.82
N ALA A 116 5.21 -11.11 9.86
CA ALA A 116 5.65 -11.33 11.23
C ALA A 116 5.39 -12.78 11.70
N ALA A 117 4.24 -13.36 11.35
CA ALA A 117 3.89 -14.74 11.69
C ALA A 117 4.80 -15.78 11.02
N LEU A 118 5.23 -15.54 9.78
CA LEU A 118 6.18 -16.40 9.07
C LEU A 118 7.56 -16.37 9.73
N MET A 119 8.02 -15.20 10.17
CA MET A 119 9.25 -15.08 10.94
C MET A 119 9.12 -15.77 12.31
N GLU A 120 8.03 -15.52 13.05
CA GLU A 120 7.82 -16.06 14.40
C GLU A 120 7.61 -17.58 14.41
N TYR A 121 6.77 -18.11 13.52
CA TYR A 121 6.31 -19.51 13.60
C TYR A 121 7.02 -20.45 12.64
N LYS A 122 7.50 -19.96 11.49
CA LYS A 122 8.30 -20.77 10.55
C LYS A 122 9.79 -20.51 10.65
N GLY A 123 10.22 -19.48 11.39
CA GLY A 123 11.63 -19.14 11.53
C GLY A 123 12.29 -18.67 10.23
N LEU A 124 11.51 -18.12 9.29
CA LEU A 124 12.04 -17.58 8.03
C LEU A 124 12.82 -16.29 8.28
N SER A 125 13.81 -16.03 7.43
CA SER A 125 14.46 -14.71 7.39
C SER A 125 13.48 -13.63 6.91
N LEU A 126 13.80 -12.36 7.17
CA LEU A 126 12.93 -11.24 6.78
C LEU A 126 12.63 -11.25 5.28
N GLN A 127 13.66 -11.37 4.42
CA GLN A 127 13.46 -11.35 2.97
C GLN A 127 12.64 -12.57 2.49
N GLU A 128 12.91 -13.77 3.00
CA GLU A 128 12.15 -14.97 2.64
C GLU A 128 10.67 -14.86 3.05
N ALA A 129 10.40 -14.27 4.23
CA ALA A 129 9.04 -14.02 4.69
C ALA A 129 8.30 -13.02 3.79
N VAL A 130 8.97 -11.94 3.38
CA VAL A 130 8.43 -10.95 2.44
C VAL A 130 8.16 -11.57 1.07
N ASP A 131 9.11 -12.32 0.52
CA ASP A 131 8.96 -12.97 -0.78
C ASP A 131 7.81 -13.98 -0.77
N TYR A 132 7.69 -14.77 0.30
CA TYR A 132 6.58 -15.70 0.48
C TYR A 132 5.23 -14.97 0.58
N ALA A 133 5.15 -13.89 1.37
CA ALA A 133 3.92 -13.12 1.50
C ALA A 133 3.47 -12.51 0.17
N ILE A 134 4.39 -11.95 -0.62
CA ILE A 134 4.05 -11.33 -1.91
C ILE A 134 3.68 -12.37 -2.96
N LYS A 135 4.38 -13.51 -2.98
CA LYS A 135 4.22 -14.52 -4.05
C LYS A 135 3.10 -15.52 -3.78
N GLU A 136 2.93 -15.94 -2.53
CA GLU A 136 2.09 -17.10 -2.18
C GLU A 136 0.82 -16.72 -1.41
N ARG A 137 0.75 -15.50 -0.82
CA ARG A 137 -0.42 -15.08 0.00
C ARG A 137 -1.35 -14.09 -0.69
N LEU A 138 -0.85 -13.37 -1.67
CA LEU A 138 -1.67 -12.53 -2.53
C LEU A 138 -2.22 -13.41 -3.64
N ASP A 139 -3.53 -13.62 -3.67
CA ASP A 139 -4.22 -14.42 -4.70
C ASP A 139 -3.94 -13.84 -6.12
N GLU A 140 -4.82 -12.96 -6.60
CA GLU A 140 -4.64 -12.19 -7.84
C GLU A 140 -4.32 -10.71 -7.55
N GLY A 141 -4.29 -10.35 -6.25
CA GLY A 141 -4.16 -8.96 -5.81
C GLY A 141 -2.77 -8.39 -6.03
N LYS A 142 -2.73 -7.09 -6.38
CA LYS A 142 -1.48 -6.35 -6.56
C LYS A 142 -1.14 -5.55 -5.30
N ALA A 143 0.01 -5.83 -4.71
CA ALA A 143 0.51 -5.13 -3.54
C ALA A 143 2.04 -5.12 -3.47
N GLY A 144 2.52 -4.23 -2.61
CA GLY A 144 3.90 -4.15 -2.19
C GLY A 144 3.98 -3.83 -0.70
N LEU A 145 5.14 -4.10 -0.12
CA LEU A 145 5.41 -3.79 1.27
C LEU A 145 6.89 -3.50 1.51
N ILE A 146 7.13 -2.75 2.57
CA ILE A 146 8.46 -2.51 3.15
C ILE A 146 8.46 -3.07 4.57
N ALA A 147 9.59 -3.65 4.97
CA ALA A 147 9.75 -4.26 6.27
C ALA A 147 11.16 -4.07 6.84
N VAL A 148 11.25 -4.03 8.16
CA VAL A 148 12.51 -4.07 8.90
C VAL A 148 12.45 -5.13 10.00
N SER A 149 13.55 -5.81 10.27
CA SER A 149 13.66 -6.75 11.39
C SER A 149 14.30 -6.09 12.60
N ARG A 150 14.08 -6.67 13.80
CA ARG A 150 14.75 -6.26 15.04
C ARG A 150 16.27 -6.25 14.92
N ASN A 151 16.84 -7.02 13.99
CA ASN A 151 18.29 -7.12 13.77
C ASN A 151 18.84 -6.00 12.88
N GLY A 152 18.01 -5.08 12.40
CA GLY A 152 18.44 -4.00 11.50
C GLY A 152 18.42 -4.37 10.01
N GLU A 153 17.89 -5.54 9.65
CA GLU A 153 17.72 -5.92 8.24
C GLU A 153 16.56 -5.11 7.63
N VAL A 154 16.71 -4.74 6.37
CA VAL A 154 15.68 -4.05 5.59
C VAL A 154 15.29 -4.95 4.43
N ALA A 155 13.99 -5.13 4.21
CA ALA A 155 13.45 -5.89 3.10
C ALA A 155 12.30 -5.14 2.45
N TYR A 156 12.08 -5.42 1.17
CA TYR A 156 10.91 -4.97 0.44
C TYR A 156 10.54 -6.02 -0.61
N GLY A 157 9.27 -6.01 -1.01
CA GLY A 157 8.77 -6.90 -2.05
C GLY A 157 7.47 -6.35 -2.63
N PHE A 158 7.28 -6.52 -3.92
CA PHE A 158 6.08 -6.07 -4.63
C PHE A 158 5.85 -6.92 -5.88
N ASN A 159 4.58 -7.10 -6.26
CA ASN A 159 4.16 -7.79 -7.49
C ASN A 159 3.49 -6.85 -8.50
N THR A 160 3.57 -5.54 -8.23
CA THR A 160 3.19 -4.43 -9.11
C THR A 160 4.29 -4.14 -10.15
N VAL A 161 4.00 -3.27 -11.13
CA VAL A 161 5.00 -2.85 -12.13
C VAL A 161 6.16 -2.08 -11.48
N GLY A 162 5.88 -1.36 -10.39
CA GLY A 162 6.87 -0.67 -9.58
C GLY A 162 6.32 -0.30 -8.22
N MET A 163 7.21 0.11 -7.32
CA MET A 163 6.94 0.63 -5.99
C MET A 163 7.98 1.69 -5.63
N PHE A 164 7.52 2.93 -5.44
CA PHE A 164 8.36 4.01 -4.90
C PHE A 164 8.84 3.65 -3.50
N ARG A 165 10.15 3.60 -3.31
CA ARG A 165 10.75 3.18 -2.05
C ARG A 165 12.11 3.81 -1.83
N GLY A 166 12.48 3.92 -0.56
CA GLY A 166 13.83 4.25 -0.14
C GLY A 166 14.17 3.52 1.15
N SER A 167 15.39 3.02 1.25
CA SER A 167 15.92 2.32 2.42
C SER A 167 17.26 2.94 2.82
N ALA A 168 17.55 2.89 4.12
CA ALA A 168 18.84 3.30 4.66
C ALA A 168 19.11 2.58 5.98
N THR A 169 20.38 2.25 6.20
CA THR A 169 20.88 1.56 7.40
C THR A 169 22.05 2.35 8.02
N GLN A 170 22.37 2.05 9.28
CA GLN A 170 23.40 2.81 10.02
C GLN A 170 24.82 2.59 9.49
N ASP A 171 25.09 1.44 8.86
CA ASP A 171 26.37 1.09 8.23
C ASP A 171 26.66 1.90 6.95
N GLY A 172 25.71 2.72 6.49
CA GLY A 172 25.86 3.62 5.36
C GLY A 172 25.25 3.11 4.07
N PHE A 173 24.59 1.94 4.07
CA PHE A 173 23.80 1.53 2.90
C PHE A 173 22.58 2.44 2.73
N MET A 174 22.32 2.82 1.48
CA MET A 174 21.20 3.64 1.08
C MET A 174 20.79 3.28 -0.34
N GLU A 175 19.49 3.09 -0.55
CA GLU A 175 18.92 2.76 -1.85
C GLU A 175 17.63 3.57 -2.05
N VAL A 176 17.41 4.03 -3.27
CA VAL A 176 16.15 4.64 -3.71
C VAL A 176 15.75 3.97 -5.02
N GLY A 177 14.51 3.52 -5.12
CA GLY A 177 14.04 2.74 -6.24
C GLY A 177 12.58 3.02 -6.60
N ILE A 178 12.24 2.71 -7.84
CA ILE A 178 10.87 2.74 -8.37
C ILE A 178 10.54 1.37 -8.97
N TRP A 179 11.47 0.81 -9.73
CA TRP A 179 11.33 -0.48 -10.44
C TRP A 179 11.95 -1.63 -9.66
#